data_AF-C4KH87-F1
#
_entry.id   AF-C4KH87-F1
#
_cell.length_a   1.000
_cell.length_b   1.000
_cell.length_c   1.000
_cell.angle_alpha   90.00
_cell.angle_beta   90.00
_cell.angle_gamma   90.00
#
_symmetry.space_group_name_H-M   'P 1'
#
loop_
_entity.id
_entity.type
_entity.pdbx_description
1 polymer ?
#
loop_
_entity_poly.entity_id
_entity_poly.type
_entity_poly.pdbx_seq_one_letter_code
_entity_poly.pdbx_strand_id
1 'polypeptide(L)' 'MVKLSAKKGGRGEDTYYLNVPREIVKSLGLLKGDEFILSVDTKDGEITLCYKRVKK' A
#
# COMPACT_ATOMS: atom_id res chain seq x y z
N MET A 1 -5.10 14.07 1.92
CA MET A 1 -6.06 12.95 2.09
C MET A 1 -5.88 11.97 0.94
N VAL A 2 -5.51 10.72 1.21
CA VAL A 2 -5.39 9.66 0.19
C VAL A 2 -6.67 8.85 0.21
N LYS A 3 -7.25 8.57 -0.96
CA LYS A 3 -8.42 7.69 -1.10
C LYS A 3 -7.96 6.32 -1.57
N LEU A 4 -8.64 5.28 -1.10
CA LEU A 4 -8.53 3.95 -1.70
C LEU A 4 -9.01 4.03 -3.15
N SER A 5 -8.25 3.39 -4.04
CA SER A 5 -8.68 3.15 -5.41
C SER A 5 -9.20 1.72 -5.51
N ALA A 6 -10.40 1.55 -6.05
CA ALA A 6 -10.98 0.23 -6.31
C ALA A 6 -10.88 -0.07 -7.80
N LYS A 7 -10.55 -1.32 -8.12
CA LYS A 7 -10.67 -1.86 -9.48
C LYS A 7 -11.47 -3.14 -9.42
N LYS A 8 -12.39 -3.33 -10.37
CA LYS A 8 -13.10 -4.61 -10.53
C LYS A 8 -12.08 -5.71 -10.78
N GLY A 9 -11.98 -6.65 -9.86
CA GLY A 9 -11.14 -7.83 -9.99
C GLY A 9 -11.76 -8.86 -10.94
N GLY A 10 -10.94 -9.80 -11.41
CA GLY A 10 -11.34 -10.81 -12.38
C GLY A 10 -12.36 -11.85 -11.87
N ARG A 11 -12.67 -11.88 -10.57
CA ARG A 11 -13.65 -12.79 -9.95
C ARG A 11 -14.92 -12.09 -9.44
N GLY A 12 -15.16 -10.83 -9.84
CA GLY A 12 -16.33 -10.06 -9.43
C GLY A 12 -16.19 -9.32 -8.09
N GLU A 13 -15.07 -9.51 -7.38
CA GLU A 13 -14.73 -8.76 -6.18
C GLU A 13 -13.87 -7.53 -6.50
N ASP A 14 -14.07 -6.45 -5.76
CA ASP A 14 -13.25 -5.24 -5.87
C ASP A 14 -11.90 -5.44 -5.21
N THR A 15 -10.82 -5.11 -5.93
CA THR A 15 -9.47 -5.03 -5.37
C THR A 15 -9.15 -3.58 -5.04
N TYR A 16 -8.75 -3.33 -3.79
CA TYR A 16 -8.43 -2.00 -3.28
C TYR A 16 -6.93 -1.75 -3.23
N TYR A 17 -6.52 -0.56 -3.65
CA TYR A 17 -5.13 -0.13 -3.66
C TYR A 17 -4.97 1.26 -3.04
N LEU A 18 -3.89 1.43 -2.29
CA LEU A 18 -3.41 2.73 -1.85
C LEU A 18 -2.32 3.23 -2.81
N ASN A 19 -2.53 4.40 -3.40
CA ASN A 19 -1.52 5.03 -4.23
C ASN A 19 -0.39 5.57 -3.37
N VAL A 20 0.85 5.24 -3.72
CA VAL A 20 2.04 5.89 -3.15
C VAL A 20 2.34 7.16 -3.95
N PRO A 21 2.33 8.35 -3.33
CA PRO A 21 2.64 9.60 -4.02
C PRO A 21 3.98 9.58 -4.75
N ARG A 22 4.03 10.20 -5.93
CA ARG A 22 5.22 10.19 -6.81
C ARG A 22 6.47 10.74 -6.11
N GLU A 23 6.31 11.73 -5.24
CA GLU A 23 7.42 12.32 -4.48
C GLU A 23 8.05 11.31 -3.52
N ILE A 24 7.23 10.51 -2.82
CA ILE A 24 7.67 9.45 -1.92
C ILE A 24 8.39 8.33 -2.69
N VAL A 25 7.84 7.93 -3.84
CA VAL A 25 8.48 6.93 -4.72
C VAL A 25 9.88 7.38 -5.12
N LYS A 26 10.03 8.65 -5.52
CA LYS A 26 11.34 9.21 -5.89
C LYS A 26 12.28 9.34 -4.69
N SER A 27 11.80 9.87 -3.57
CA SER A 27 12.65 10.13 -2.40
C SER A 27 13.17 8.85 -1.76
N LEU A 28 12.38 7.78 -1.78
CA LEU A 28 12.75 6.48 -1.20
C LEU A 28 13.36 5.51 -2.22
N GLY A 29 13.49 5.91 -3.49
CA GLY A 29 14.00 5.05 -4.55
C GLY A 29 13.21 3.74 -4.67
N LEU A 30 11.88 3.84 -4.66
CA LEU A 30 11.01 2.67 -4.82
C LEU A 30 10.95 2.28 -6.29
N LEU A 31 11.10 0.99 -6.57
CA LEU A 31 11.13 0.43 -7.91
C LEU A 31 10.01 -0.60 -8.07
N LYS A 32 9.59 -0.79 -9.33
CA LYS A 32 8.70 -1.89 -9.68
C LYS A 32 9.43 -3.20 -9.38
N GLY A 33 8.84 -4.02 -8.50
CA GLY A 33 9.44 -5.29 -8.06
C GLY A 33 10.02 -5.26 -6.65
N ASP A 34 10.05 -4.10 -5.97
CA ASP A 34 10.31 -4.07 -4.54
C ASP A 34 9.29 -4.93 -3.78
N GLU A 35 9.79 -5.73 -2.85
CA GLU A 35 8.97 -6.57 -1.99
C GLU A 35 8.68 -5.86 -0.67
N PHE A 36 7.44 -5.98 -0.20
CA PHE A 36 6.99 -5.40 1.06
C PHE A 36 6.23 -6.45 1.87
N ILE A 37 6.46 -6.45 3.19
CA ILE A 37 5.63 -7.19 4.13
C ILE A 37 4.57 -6.22 4.66
N LEU A 38 3.31 -6.59 4.52
CA LEU A 38 2.18 -5.86 5.09
C LEU A 38 1.91 -6.36 6.51
N SER A 39 1.89 -5.46 7.48
CA SER A 39 1.33 -5.71 8.81
C SER A 39 0.16 -4.75 9.06
N VAL A 40 -0.85 -5.25 9.79
CA VAL A 40 -2.01 -4.46 10.20
C VAL A 40 -1.91 -4.23 11.70
N ASP A 41 -2.00 -2.97 12.10
CA ASP A 41 -2.10 -2.58 13.50
C ASP A 41 -3.45 -1.89 13.74
N THR A 42 -4.00 -2.06 14.93
CA THR A 42 -5.26 -1.41 15.32
C THR A 42 -5.13 -0.86 16.72
N LYS A 43 -5.27 0.45 16.85
CA LYS A 43 -5.08 1.16 18.12
C LYS A 43 -6.02 2.34 18.20
N ASP A 44 -6.70 2.50 19.33
CA ASP A 44 -7.61 3.63 19.60
C ASP A 44 -8.70 3.83 18.53
N GLY A 45 -9.16 2.72 17.92
CA GLY A 45 -10.15 2.73 16.83
C GLY A 45 -9.58 3.08 15.45
N GLU A 46 -8.28 3.34 15.35
CA GLU A 46 -7.58 3.60 14.10
C GLU A 46 -6.96 2.32 13.54
N ILE A 47 -7.06 2.14 12.22
CA ILE A 47 -6.43 1.04 11.49
C ILE A 47 -5.19 1.60 10.79
N THR A 48 -4.04 0.98 11.03
CA THR A 48 -2.79 1.32 10.36
C THR A 48 -2.32 0.16 9.47
N LEU A 49 -2.12 0.43 8.18
CA LEU A 49 -1.52 -0.51 7.23
C LEU A 49 -0.03 -0.17 7.06
N CYS A 50 0.83 -1.01 7.59
CA CYS A 50 2.28 -0.81 7.57
C CYS A 50 2.93 -1.68 6.49
N TYR A 51 3.46 -1.04 5.45
CA TYR A 51 4.23 -1.70 4.38
C TYR A 51 5.73 -1.57 4.65
N LYS A 52 6.34 -2.63 5.17
CA LYS A 52 7.79 -2.66 5.45
C LYS A 52 8.54 -3.20 4.24
N ARG A 53 9.37 -2.37 3.61
CA ARG A 53 10.24 -2.79 2.48
C ARG A 53 11.21 -3.87 2.95
N VAL A 54 11.27 -4.98 2.21
CA VAL A 54 12.27 -6.02 2.41
C VAL A 54 13.55 -5.57 1.71
N LYS A 55 14.63 -5.40 2.48
CA LYS A 55 15.96 -5.18 1.90
C LYS A 55 16.68 -6.53 1.86
N LYS A 56 17.15 -6.91 0.68
CA LYS A 56 18.12 -8.01 0.52
C LYS A 56 19.52 -7.48 0.78
#